data_AF-A0A9D5ATI1-F1
#
_entry.id   AF-A0A9D5ATI1-F1
#
_cell.length_a   1.000
_cell.length_b   1.000
_cell.length_c   1.000
_cell.angle_alpha   90.00
_cell.angle_beta   90.00
_cell.angle_gamma   90.00
#
_symmetry.space_group_name_H-M   'P 1'
#
loop_
_entity.id
_entity.type
_entity.pdbx_description
1 polymer ?
#
loop_
_entity_poly.entity_id
_entity_poly.type
_entity_poly.pdbx_seq_one_letter_code
_entity_poly.pdbx_strand_id
1 'polypeptide(L)'
;MVYLIRRPPKSFEDFVKGHFCRRAQDILVACKAYKDGAQVGCLVKGGVQDVDQGDKSCSKEFKNSLAAYVDMLVKEFTQVGAKDCEKFLSSSTVSNKPLE
;
A
#
# COMPACT_ATOMS: atom_id res chain seq x y z
N MET A 1 -2.53 6.76 4.58
CA MET A 1 -2.01 5.89 5.65
C MET A 1 -0.72 6.43 6.24
N VAL A 2 0.34 6.62 5.43
CA VAL A 2 1.64 7.17 5.87
C VAL A 2 1.52 8.40 6.78
N TYR A 3 0.67 9.37 6.43
CA TYR A 3 0.47 10.56 7.25
C TYR A 3 0.06 10.24 8.69
N LEU A 4 -0.90 9.32 8.88
CA LEU A 4 -1.37 8.92 10.20
C LEU A 4 -0.28 8.20 11.00
N ILE A 5 0.54 7.38 10.34
CA ILE A 5 1.66 6.69 10.99
C ILE A 5 2.71 7.68 11.49
N ARG A 6 3.04 8.70 10.67
CA ARG A 6 4.03 9.72 11.01
C ARG A 6 3.52 10.77 12.00
N ARG A 7 2.22 11.06 11.96
CA ARG A 7 1.57 12.07 12.78
C ARG A 7 0.27 11.50 13.36
N PRO A 8 0.37 10.54 14.29
CA PRO A 8 -0.81 10.01 14.95
C PRO A 8 -1.55 11.14 15.69
N PRO A 9 -2.89 11.12 15.72
CA PRO A 9 -3.66 12.01 16.57
C PRO A 9 -3.26 11.85 18.04
N LYS A 10 -3.32 12.96 18.80
CA LYS A 10 -3.01 12.95 20.23
C LYS A 10 -3.86 11.90 20.95
N SER A 11 -3.21 11.09 21.80
CA SER A 11 -3.84 9.99 22.55
C SER A 11 -4.26 8.76 21.72
N PHE A 12 -3.91 8.71 20.43
CA PHE A 12 -4.12 7.56 19.55
C PHE A 12 -2.83 6.95 19.01
N GLU A 13 -1.67 7.35 19.55
CA GLU A 13 -0.35 6.96 19.06
C GLU A 13 -0.18 5.44 19.03
N ASP A 14 -0.47 4.77 20.13
CA ASP A 14 -0.34 3.32 20.24
C ASP A 14 -1.42 2.58 19.45
N PHE A 15 -2.63 3.15 19.38
CA PHE A 15 -3.70 2.60 18.56
C PHE A 15 -3.34 2.59 17.08
N VAL A 16 -2.84 3.71 16.57
CA VAL A 16 -2.42 3.86 15.17
C VAL A 16 -1.28 2.88 14.85
N LYS A 17 -0.24 2.83 15.69
CA LYS A 17 0.89 1.91 15.50
C LYS A 17 0.43 0.45 15.54
N GLY A 18 -0.36 0.07 16.54
CA GLY A 18 -0.88 -1.29 16.67
C GLY A 18 -1.80 -1.70 15.53
N HIS A 19 -2.65 -0.79 15.06
CA HIS A 19 -3.52 -1.03 13.91
C HIS A 19 -2.72 -1.28 12.63
N PHE A 20 -1.80 -0.37 12.29
CA PHE A 20 -1.02 -0.49 11.07
C PHE A 20 0.00 -1.64 11.13
N CYS A 21 0.56 -1.95 12.30
CA CYS A 21 1.40 -3.13 12.49
C CYS A 21 0.62 -4.43 12.21
N ARG A 22 -0.59 -4.58 12.77
CA ARG A 22 -1.45 -5.76 12.55
C ARG A 22 -2.00 -5.85 11.12
N ARG A 23 -2.27 -4.71 10.47
CA ARG A 23 -2.91 -4.65 9.15
C ARG A 23 -1.95 -4.47 7.98
N ALA A 24 -0.65 -4.30 8.22
CA ALA A 24 0.35 -4.04 7.19
C ALA A 24 0.27 -5.02 6.01
N GLN A 25 0.23 -6.33 6.29
CA GLN A 25 0.17 -7.34 5.23
C GLN A 25 -1.16 -7.29 4.45
N ASP A 26 -2.31 -7.18 5.13
CA ASP A 26 -3.62 -7.04 4.49
C ASP A 26 -3.62 -5.83 3.52
N ILE A 27 -3.06 -4.69 3.97
CA ILE A 27 -2.97 -3.47 3.18
C ILE A 27 -2.07 -3.66 1.96
N LEU A 28 -0.87 -4.22 2.14
CA LEU A 28 0.08 -4.43 1.04
C LEU A 28 -0.45 -5.42 -0.01
N VAL A 29 -1.18 -6.46 0.41
CA VAL A 29 -1.89 -7.37 -0.51
C VAL A 29 -2.94 -6.62 -1.32
N ALA A 30 -3.72 -5.73 -0.70
CA ALA A 30 -4.67 -4.90 -1.43
C ALA A 30 -3.98 -3.95 -2.42
N CYS A 31 -2.87 -3.32 -2.03
CA CYS A 31 -2.07 -2.49 -2.94
C CYS A 31 -1.57 -3.28 -4.15
N LYS A 32 -1.10 -4.51 -3.93
CA LYS A 32 -0.70 -5.41 -5.02
C LYS A 32 -1.87 -5.71 -5.97
N ALA A 33 -3.02 -6.08 -5.43
CA ALA A 33 -4.20 -6.36 -6.24
C ALA A 33 -4.64 -5.14 -7.08
N TYR A 34 -4.60 -3.94 -6.51
CA TYR A 34 -4.92 -2.71 -7.24
C TYR A 34 -3.89 -2.40 -8.34
N LYS A 35 -2.59 -2.64 -8.08
CA LYS A 35 -1.53 -2.55 -9.10
C LYS A 35 -1.78 -3.54 -10.25
N ASP A 36 -2.22 -4.75 -9.91
CA ASP A 36 -2.55 -5.84 -10.87
C ASP A 36 -3.87 -5.58 -11.63
N GLY A 37 -4.62 -4.52 -11.29
CA GLY A 37 -5.79 -4.06 -12.04
C GLY A 37 -7.14 -4.27 -11.37
N ALA A 38 -7.17 -4.79 -10.14
CA ALA A 38 -8.40 -4.85 -9.36
C ALA A 38 -8.97 -3.45 -9.13
N GLN A 39 -10.30 -3.33 -9.09
CA GLN A 39 -10.98 -2.08 -8.80
C GLN A 39 -10.70 -1.62 -7.36
N VAL A 40 -10.39 -0.34 -7.17
CA VAL A 40 -10.19 0.24 -5.84
C VAL A 40 -11.46 0.07 -5.00
N GLY A 41 -11.30 -0.47 -3.78
CA GLY A 41 -12.41 -0.69 -2.84
C GLY A 41 -13.11 -2.04 -2.98
N CYS A 42 -12.74 -2.88 -3.97
CA CYS A 42 -13.34 -4.19 -4.19
C CYS A 42 -12.81 -5.30 -3.25
N LEU A 43 -11.72 -5.05 -2.50
CA LEU A 43 -11.20 -6.03 -1.55
C LEU A 43 -11.95 -6.00 -0.20
N VAL A 44 -12.74 -7.04 0.04
CA VAL A 44 -13.20 -7.44 1.38
C VAL A 44 -12.46 -8.70 1.79
N LYS A 45 -12.08 -8.77 3.07
CA LYS A 45 -11.41 -9.91 3.70
C LYS A 45 -12.34 -11.14 3.65
N GLY A 46 -12.38 -11.85 2.51
CA GLY A 46 -13.17 -13.07 2.30
C GLY A 46 -13.98 -13.17 1.01
N GLY A 47 -13.98 -12.20 0.10
CA GLY A 47 -14.69 -12.32 -1.17
C GLY A 47 -14.75 -11.03 -1.97
N VAL A 48 -14.70 -11.16 -3.29
CA VAL A 48 -14.94 -10.08 -4.25
C VAL A 48 -16.38 -9.63 -4.08
N GLN A 49 -16.59 -8.39 -3.63
CA GLN A 49 -17.91 -7.77 -3.69
C GLN A 49 -18.08 -7.30 -5.14
N ASP A 50 -19.00 -7.91 -5.88
CA ASP A 50 -19.36 -7.50 -7.23
C ASP A 50 -19.79 -6.03 -7.19
N VAL A 51 -18.87 -5.16 -7.57
CA VAL A 51 -19.11 -3.75 -7.82
C VAL A 51 -19.40 -3.62 -9.30
N ASP A 52 -20.60 -3.12 -9.59
CA ASP A 52 -21.21 -2.95 -10.91
C ASP A 52 -20.22 -2.78 -12.09
N GLN A 53 -20.38 -3.64 -13.09
CA GLN A 53 -19.45 -4.07 -14.14
C GLN A 53 -19.25 -3.02 -15.25
N GLY A 54 -19.17 -1.74 -14.90
CA GLY A 54 -18.90 -0.66 -15.86
C GLY A 54 -17.47 -0.16 -15.72
N ASP A 55 -16.56 -0.60 -16.60
CA ASP A 55 -15.23 -0.01 -16.96
C ASP A 55 -14.33 0.60 -15.86
N LYS A 56 -14.55 0.28 -14.57
CA LYS A 56 -13.87 0.88 -13.41
C LYS A 56 -12.55 0.18 -13.05
N SER A 57 -11.75 -0.16 -14.05
CA SER A 57 -10.38 -0.62 -13.81
C SER A 57 -9.53 0.53 -13.23
N CYS A 58 -8.54 0.21 -12.37
CA CYS A 58 -7.61 1.22 -11.86
C CYS A 58 -6.93 1.97 -13.01
N SER A 59 -6.94 3.31 -12.99
CA SER A 59 -6.24 4.12 -14.00
C SER A 59 -4.73 3.83 -13.99
N LYS A 60 -4.07 4.04 -15.13
CA LYS A 60 -2.62 3.84 -15.25
C LYS A 60 -1.85 4.77 -14.30
N GLU A 61 -2.31 6.01 -14.16
CA GLU A 61 -1.73 7.03 -13.28
C GLU A 61 -1.83 6.61 -11.81
N PHE A 62 -2.97 6.04 -11.42
CA PHE A 62 -3.15 5.51 -10.08
C PHE A 62 -2.20 4.34 -9.81
N LYS A 63 -2.11 3.37 -10.74
CA LYS A 63 -1.20 2.22 -10.59
C LYS A 63 0.26 2.64 -10.45
N ASN A 64 0.69 3.61 -11.26
CA ASN A 64 2.05 4.16 -11.22
C ASN A 64 2.32 4.89 -9.90
N SER A 65 1.38 5.74 -9.47
CA SER A 65 1.50 6.44 -8.18
C SER A 65 1.52 5.45 -7.02
N LEU A 66 0.66 4.43 -7.05
CA LEU A 66 0.58 3.41 -6.02
C LEU A 66 1.89 2.63 -5.88
N ALA A 67 2.59 2.33 -6.97
CA ALA A 67 3.89 1.68 -6.91
C ALA A 67 4.91 2.49 -6.09
N ALA A 68 5.00 3.80 -6.33
CA ALA A 68 5.87 4.68 -5.54
C ALA A 68 5.45 4.77 -4.06
N TYR A 69 4.14 4.72 -3.78
CA TYR A 69 3.63 4.73 -2.40
C TYR A 69 3.82 3.40 -1.67
N VAL A 70 3.86 2.26 -2.36
CA VAL A 70 4.07 0.94 -1.74
C VAL A 70 5.44 0.88 -1.04
N ASP A 71 6.49 1.39 -1.67
CA ASP A 71 7.83 1.42 -1.06
C ASP A 71 7.84 2.27 0.22
N MET A 72 7.12 3.40 0.19
CA MET A 72 6.95 4.24 1.38
C MET A 72 6.14 3.52 2.46
N LEU A 73 5.07 2.82 2.10
CA LEU A 73 4.25 2.06 3.05
C LEU A 73 5.04 0.93 3.71
N VAL A 74 5.83 0.17 2.94
CA VAL A 74 6.70 -0.89 3.48
C VAL A 74 7.63 -0.30 4.54
N LYS A 75 8.31 0.80 4.24
CA LYS A 75 9.22 1.47 5.19
C LYS A 75 8.51 1.86 6.49
N GLU A 76 7.35 2.52 6.39
CA GLU A 76 6.60 2.97 7.57
C GLU A 76 6.03 1.79 8.37
N PHE A 77 5.59 0.72 7.69
CA PHE A 77 5.10 -0.50 8.34
C PHE A 77 6.20 -1.24 9.09
N THR A 78 7.38 -1.42 8.49
CA THR A 78 8.53 -2.01 9.19
C THR A 78 8.93 -1.18 10.41
N GLN A 79 8.88 0.16 10.32
CA GLN A 79 9.16 1.05 11.46
C GLN A 79 8.17 0.91 12.63
N VAL A 80 6.90 0.61 12.37
CA VAL A 80 5.91 0.33 13.44
C VAL A 80 5.93 -1.12 13.92
N GLY A 81 6.87 -1.94 13.42
CA GLY A 81 7.09 -3.31 13.87
C GLY A 81 6.38 -4.39 13.07
N ALA A 82 5.82 -4.07 11.90
CA ALA A 82 5.28 -5.09 11.00
C ALA A 82 6.42 -5.95 10.44
N LYS A 83 6.15 -7.26 10.29
CA LYS A 83 7.13 -8.24 9.78
C LYS A 83 6.82 -8.63 8.34
N ASP A 84 7.87 -8.98 7.61
CA ASP A 84 7.83 -9.51 6.24
C ASP A 84 7.13 -8.56 5.25
N CYS A 85 7.29 -7.25 5.43
CA CYS A 85 6.76 -6.24 4.52
C CYS A 85 7.65 -6.06 3.28
N GLU A 86 8.93 -6.40 3.39
CA GLU A 86 9.97 -6.22 2.37
C GLU A 86 9.68 -7.04 1.10
N LYS A 87 8.93 -8.15 1.23
CA LYS A 87 8.50 -8.99 0.09
C LYS A 87 7.60 -8.27 -0.92
N PHE A 88 7.05 -7.11 -0.54
CA PHE A 88 6.21 -6.28 -1.40
C PHE A 88 6.97 -5.16 -2.11
N LEU A 89 8.27 -4.98 -1.82
CA LEU A 89 9.10 -4.03 -2.54
C LEU A 89 9.22 -4.47 -4.00
N SER A 90 8.96 -3.55 -4.90
CA SER A 90 9.23 -3.77 -6.31
C SER A 90 10.73 -3.63 -6.52
N SER A 91 11.39 -4.57 -7.20
CA SER A 91 12.79 -4.41 -7.62
C SER A 91 12.90 -3.36 -8.74
N SER A 92 12.55 -2.11 -8.47
CA SER A 92 12.64 -1.03 -9.44
C SER A 92 14.02 -0.38 -9.34
N THR A 93 14.94 -0.99 -10.09
CA THR A 93 16.10 -0.39 -10.79
C THR A 93 16.38 1.09 -10.50
N VAL A 94 17.53 1.33 -9.88
CA VAL A 94 18.28 2.59 -9.99
C VAL A 94 18.59 2.81 -11.47
N SER A 95 17.98 3.82 -12.10
CA SER A 95 18.54 4.43 -13.30
C SER A 95 18.99 5.83 -12.94
N ASN A 96 20.21 5.92 -12.42
CA ASN A 96 21.02 7.12 -12.46
C ASN A 96 22.24 6.78 -13.31
N LYS A 97 22.24 7.17 -14.58
CA LYS A 97 23.47 7.42 -15.32
C LYS A 97 23.42 8.86 -15.83
N PRO A 98 24.40 9.71 -15.46
CA PRO A 98 24.65 10.96 -16.14
C PRO A 98 25.10 10.65 -17.58
N LEU A 99 24.59 11.41 -18.54
CA LEU A 99 25.06 11.43 -19.91
C LEU A 99 26.29 12.36 -19.95
N GLU A 100 27.47 11.78 -20.20
CA GLU A 100 28.55 12.48 -20.91
C GLU A 100 28.46 12.14 -22.40
#